data_AF-A0A4Z0EM73-F1
#
_entry.id   AF-A0A4Z0EM73-F1
#
_cell.length_a   1.000
_cell.length_b   1.000
_cell.length_c   1.000
_cell.angle_alpha   90.00
_cell.angle_beta   90.00
_cell.angle_gamma   90.00
#
_symmetry.space_group_name_H-M   'P 1'
#
loop_
_entity.id
_entity.type
_entity.pdbx_description
1 polymer ?
#
loop_
_entity_poly.entity_id
_entity_poly.type
_entity_poly.pdbx_seq_one_letter_code
_entity_poly.pdbx_strand_id
1 'polypeptide(L)'
;MLASQIPAPAPDEVAMLRQEADKQTFRKEQFSFTRYYYEGRVTRQRFTTPALDELHDTQVHNQYREKYQFMFPEQLVRMRERYGLTAARMALLLDFGPNQYGNYEAGEVPSASNAKILRLANDPTTFLGIVRDKREELRPTEYEKLRRHIDALLDAQTPRRVAGLAVAPTFSVAEPDPDQYTGYVVPSPEKFAELVLYFFGHLDNLFKVKLLKLLFYCDFQHYRLFGRAITGQRYRAIQHGPVPQEYGQRLQEMVQQDLLQASFHSSLVQSSDGSPVLVHKATRAARLEVFTDTERQVIQQVFHRLGRKTRVELENLSHTERAWQENNAQHGRISYQAYAFDLQSLPLGQ
;
A
#
# COMPACT_ATOMS: atom_id res chain seq x y z
N MET A 1 14.67 4.08 8.96
CA MET A 1 13.69 4.11 10.07
C MET A 1 13.81 5.42 10.82
N LEU A 2 12.70 6.01 11.26
CA LEU A 2 12.72 7.24 12.07
C LEU A 2 13.36 6.93 13.44
N ALA A 3 14.48 7.60 13.73
CA ALA A 3 15.15 7.49 15.01
C ALA A 3 14.41 8.31 16.07
N SER A 4 14.35 7.79 17.30
CA SER A 4 13.72 8.46 18.45
C SER A 4 14.52 9.68 18.88
N GLN A 5 15.82 9.64 18.60
CA GLN A 5 16.76 10.70 18.86
C GLN A 5 17.78 10.81 17.72
N ILE A 6 18.19 12.04 17.42
CA ILE A 6 19.27 12.34 16.47
C ILE A 6 20.17 13.42 17.06
N PRO A 7 21.42 13.57 16.57
CA PRO A 7 22.24 14.74 16.90
C PRO A 7 21.49 16.03 16.56
N ALA A 8 21.47 16.98 17.49
CA ALA A 8 20.93 18.30 17.22
C ALA A 8 21.93 19.13 16.38
N PRO A 9 21.47 20.19 15.70
CA PRO A 9 22.37 21.13 15.01
C PRO A 9 23.36 21.83 15.96
N ALA A 10 23.01 21.95 17.24
CA ALA A 10 23.90 22.48 18.26
C ALA A 10 24.91 21.40 18.73
N PRO A 11 26.17 21.77 19.04
CA PRO A 11 27.20 20.83 19.50
C PRO A 11 26.77 20.08 20.76
N ASP A 12 27.06 18.77 20.80
CA ASP A 12 26.85 17.87 21.96
C ASP A 12 25.41 17.78 22.48
N GLU A 13 24.42 18.20 21.68
CA GLU A 13 23.00 18.10 22.00
C GLU A 13 22.32 16.98 21.20
N VAL A 14 21.33 16.33 21.81
CA VAL A 14 20.43 15.39 21.13
C VAL A 14 19.03 15.99 21.02
N ALA A 15 18.38 15.73 19.89
CA ALA A 15 17.01 16.12 19.63
C ALA A 15 16.09 14.90 19.66
N MET A 16 14.92 15.03 20.27
CA MET A 16 13.93 13.95 20.40
C MET A 16 12.83 14.10 19.36
N LEU A 17 12.39 12.98 18.79
CA LEU A 17 11.25 12.95 17.87
C LEU A 17 9.95 13.27 18.62
N ARG A 18 9.21 14.25 18.11
CA ARG A 18 7.89 14.68 18.58
C ARG A 18 6.90 14.66 17.42
N GLN A 19 5.63 14.62 17.76
CA GLN A 19 4.54 14.70 16.79
C GLN A 19 3.44 15.64 17.28
N GLU A 20 2.83 16.38 16.37
CA GLU A 20 1.65 17.19 16.62
C GLU A 20 0.72 17.18 15.41
N ALA A 21 -0.56 17.50 15.62
CA ALA A 21 -1.48 17.73 14.51
C ALA A 21 -1.21 19.12 13.93
N ASP A 22 -1.04 19.19 12.61
CA ASP A 22 -0.80 20.45 11.89
C ASP A 22 -1.67 20.51 10.62
N LYS A 23 -1.66 21.67 9.95
CA LYS A 23 -2.37 21.92 8.70
C LYS A 23 -1.43 22.55 7.68
N GLN A 24 -1.46 22.03 6.45
CA GLN A 24 -0.72 22.59 5.32
C GLN A 24 -1.70 23.08 4.27
N THR A 25 -1.42 24.27 3.71
CA THR A 25 -2.18 24.77 2.56
C THR A 25 -1.57 24.20 1.28
N PHE A 26 -2.37 23.46 0.51
CA PHE A 26 -1.99 22.96 -0.80
C PHE A 26 -3.06 23.37 -1.82
N ARG A 27 -2.64 24.08 -2.88
CA ARG A 27 -3.54 24.60 -3.94
C ARG A 27 -4.79 25.33 -3.41
N LYS A 28 -4.59 26.22 -2.44
CA LYS A 28 -5.62 27.06 -1.78
C LYS A 28 -6.58 26.32 -0.84
N GLU A 29 -6.29 25.06 -0.50
CA GLU A 29 -7.08 24.28 0.45
C GLU A 29 -6.21 23.80 1.61
N GLN A 30 -6.80 23.68 2.80
CA GLN A 30 -6.11 23.17 3.98
C GLN A 30 -6.30 21.66 4.11
N PHE A 31 -5.20 20.95 4.31
CA PHE A 31 -5.17 19.52 4.63
C PHE A 31 -4.54 19.31 6.00
N SER A 32 -5.15 18.44 6.80
CA SER A 32 -4.62 18.06 8.10
C SER A 32 -3.63 16.91 7.94
N PHE A 33 -2.52 16.97 8.67
CA PHE A 33 -1.52 15.91 8.66
C PHE A 33 -0.86 15.80 10.05
N THR A 34 -0.21 14.67 10.29
CA THR A 34 0.62 14.52 11.50
C THR A 34 2.01 15.04 11.19
N ARG A 35 2.39 16.13 11.84
CA ARG A 35 3.71 16.73 11.72
C ARG A 35 4.67 16.09 12.71
N TYR A 36 5.65 15.38 12.16
CA TYR A 36 6.83 14.94 12.90
C TYR A 36 7.93 15.99 12.87
N TYR A 37 8.59 16.22 14.00
CA TYR A 37 9.75 17.09 14.10
C TYR A 37 10.68 16.64 15.21
N TYR A 38 11.93 17.09 15.17
CA TYR A 38 12.90 16.89 16.24
C TYR A 38 12.98 18.15 17.10
N GLU A 39 12.95 17.97 18.42
CA GLU A 39 13.08 19.05 19.41
C GLU A 39 14.34 18.83 20.26
N GLY A 40 15.25 19.80 20.25
CA GLY A 40 16.46 19.79 21.09
C GLY A 40 16.14 19.71 22.58
N ARG A 41 16.84 18.85 23.33
CA ARG A 41 16.58 18.65 24.77
C ARG A 41 16.83 19.89 25.61
N VAL A 42 17.83 20.69 25.26
CA VAL A 42 18.32 21.85 26.00
C VAL A 42 17.86 23.14 25.32
N THR A 43 18.12 23.27 24.01
CA THR A 43 17.84 24.49 23.25
C THR A 43 16.37 24.65 22.92
N ARG A 44 15.57 23.57 22.98
CA ARG A 44 14.16 23.53 22.54
C ARG A 44 13.98 23.89 21.06
N GLN A 45 15.06 23.93 20.29
CA GLN A 45 15.00 24.21 18.86
C GLN A 45 14.26 23.07 18.14
N ARG A 46 13.31 23.44 17.29
CA ARG A 46 12.53 22.50 16.46
C ARG A 46 13.07 22.50 15.03
N PHE A 47 13.26 21.31 14.47
CA PHE A 47 13.68 21.15 13.07
C PHE A 47 13.14 19.85 12.46
N THR A 48 13.13 19.78 11.14
CA THR A 48 12.75 18.59 10.37
C THR A 48 13.96 18.03 9.62
N THR A 49 13.78 16.83 9.06
CA THR A 49 14.77 16.22 8.16
C THR A 49 14.10 16.05 6.79
N PRO A 50 14.86 15.92 5.70
CA PRO A 50 14.26 15.72 4.36
C PRO A 50 13.27 14.55 4.30
N ALA A 51 13.54 13.45 5.03
CA ALA A 51 12.62 12.31 5.11
C ALA A 51 11.31 12.63 5.85
N LEU A 52 11.35 13.53 6.85
CA LEU A 52 10.13 14.00 7.52
C LEU A 52 9.35 14.95 6.61
N ASP A 53 10.02 15.84 5.90
CA ASP A 53 9.38 16.77 4.96
C ASP A 53 8.69 15.98 3.82
N GLU A 54 9.37 14.96 3.27
CA GLU A 54 8.78 14.06 2.27
C GLU A 54 7.54 13.32 2.79
N LEU A 55 7.56 12.86 4.06
CA LEU A 55 6.41 12.24 4.70
C LEU A 55 5.26 13.23 4.92
N HIS A 56 5.55 14.48 5.28
CA HIS A 56 4.52 15.53 5.44
C HIS A 56 3.86 15.83 4.11
N ASP A 57 4.65 16.05 3.06
CA ASP A 57 4.17 16.30 1.71
C ASP A 57 3.36 15.11 1.19
N THR A 58 3.83 13.88 1.41
CA THR A 58 3.12 12.65 0.99
C THR A 58 1.73 12.55 1.62
N GLN A 59 1.57 12.86 2.92
CA GLN A 59 0.27 12.85 3.59
C GLN A 59 -0.72 13.81 2.92
N VAL A 60 -0.28 15.04 2.62
CA VAL A 60 -1.13 16.08 2.00
C VAL A 60 -1.44 15.74 0.54
N HIS A 61 -0.43 15.31 -0.20
CA HIS A 61 -0.52 14.91 -1.59
C HIS A 61 -1.45 13.72 -1.81
N ASN A 62 -1.47 12.76 -0.90
CA ASN A 62 -2.35 11.60 -0.97
C ASN A 62 -3.81 11.98 -0.71
N GLN A 63 -4.08 12.78 0.32
CA GLN A 63 -5.42 13.31 0.59
C GLN A 63 -5.96 14.13 -0.59
N TYR A 64 -5.11 14.97 -1.20
CA TYR A 64 -5.48 15.73 -2.39
C TYR A 64 -5.82 14.81 -3.57
N ARG A 65 -5.02 13.76 -3.81
CA ARG A 65 -5.27 12.79 -4.89
C ARG A 65 -6.57 12.03 -4.68
N GLU A 66 -6.83 11.53 -3.48
CA GLU A 66 -8.07 10.85 -3.13
C GLU A 66 -9.28 11.78 -3.36
N LYS A 67 -9.22 13.01 -2.84
CA LYS A 67 -10.32 13.98 -2.94
C LYS A 67 -10.69 14.33 -4.38
N TYR A 68 -9.68 14.52 -5.23
CA TYR A 68 -9.89 14.92 -6.64
C TYR A 68 -9.82 13.75 -7.63
N GLN A 69 -9.67 12.52 -7.11
CA GLN A 69 -9.52 11.28 -7.89
C GLN A 69 -8.34 11.35 -8.89
N PHE A 70 -7.24 11.97 -8.49
CA PHE A 70 -6.04 12.00 -9.32
C PHE A 70 -5.34 10.66 -9.21
N MET A 71 -4.80 10.17 -10.33
CA MET A 71 -4.07 8.90 -10.34
C MET A 71 -2.85 8.99 -9.40
N PHE A 72 -2.66 7.92 -8.64
CA PHE A 72 -1.50 7.76 -7.75
C PHE A 72 -0.26 7.38 -8.57
N PRO A 73 0.95 7.65 -8.05
CA PRO A 73 2.20 7.38 -8.78
C PRO A 73 2.32 5.93 -9.27
N GLU A 74 1.92 4.97 -8.45
CA GLU A 74 1.90 3.55 -8.83
C GLU A 74 0.94 3.26 -10.00
N GLN A 75 -0.24 3.89 -10.03
CA GLN A 75 -1.18 3.74 -11.13
C GLN A 75 -0.60 4.31 -12.44
N LEU A 76 0.18 5.40 -12.36
CA LEU A 76 0.86 5.99 -13.52
C LEU A 76 1.96 5.08 -14.06
N VAL A 77 2.75 4.47 -13.17
CA VAL A 77 3.77 3.47 -13.54
C VAL A 77 3.10 2.28 -14.23
N ARG A 78 2.06 1.70 -13.61
CA ARG A 78 1.30 0.58 -14.18
C ARG A 78 0.68 0.92 -15.54
N MET A 79 0.10 2.11 -15.68
CA MET A 79 -0.47 2.58 -16.95
C MET A 79 0.60 2.65 -18.04
N ARG A 80 1.76 3.26 -17.75
CA ARG A 80 2.87 3.35 -18.69
C ARG A 80 3.39 1.97 -19.10
N GLU A 81 3.57 1.06 -18.13
CA GLU A 81 4.07 -0.29 -18.35
C GLU A 81 3.08 -1.16 -19.12
N ARG A 82 1.78 -0.99 -18.86
CA ARG A 82 0.70 -1.64 -19.63
C ARG A 82 0.83 -1.32 -21.12
N TYR A 83 1.19 -0.09 -21.48
CA TYR A 83 1.43 0.29 -22.87
C TYR A 83 2.84 -0.02 -23.39
N GLY A 84 3.74 -0.53 -22.55
CA GLY A 84 5.11 -0.88 -22.94
C GLY A 84 5.99 0.33 -23.25
N LEU A 85 5.74 1.47 -22.57
CA LEU A 85 6.41 2.75 -22.87
C LEU A 85 7.43 3.14 -21.79
N THR A 86 8.38 3.99 -22.19
CA THR A 86 9.24 4.73 -21.26
C THR A 86 8.54 6.01 -20.80
N ALA A 87 8.96 6.59 -19.67
CA ALA A 87 8.35 7.82 -19.16
C ALA A 87 8.48 8.97 -20.16
N ALA A 88 9.62 9.08 -20.85
CA ALA A 88 9.85 10.07 -21.90
C ALA A 88 8.91 9.87 -23.11
N ARG A 89 8.65 8.63 -23.52
CA ARG A 89 7.70 8.33 -24.61
C ARG A 89 6.27 8.62 -24.20
N MET A 90 5.91 8.33 -22.96
CA MET A 90 4.60 8.64 -22.42
C MET A 90 4.37 10.16 -22.33
N ALA A 91 5.39 10.92 -21.90
CA ALA A 91 5.35 12.38 -21.91
C ALA A 91 5.15 12.95 -23.32
N LEU A 92 5.89 12.44 -24.32
CA LEU A 92 5.75 12.85 -25.72
C LEU A 92 4.32 12.62 -26.25
N LEU A 93 3.77 11.42 -26.04
CA LEU A 93 2.44 11.09 -26.55
C LEU A 93 1.33 11.92 -25.91
N LEU A 94 1.49 12.32 -24.65
CA LEU A 94 0.51 13.11 -23.91
C LEU A 94 0.76 14.63 -23.98
N ASP A 95 1.68 15.08 -24.83
CA ASP A 95 2.09 16.49 -24.97
C ASP A 95 2.55 17.12 -23.65
N PHE A 96 3.22 16.34 -22.81
CA PHE A 96 3.85 16.83 -21.59
C PHE A 96 5.32 17.18 -21.82
N GLY A 97 5.87 18.02 -20.93
CA GLY A 97 7.31 18.26 -20.90
C GLY A 97 8.09 16.93 -20.73
N PRO A 98 9.31 16.80 -21.29
CA PRO A 98 10.02 15.51 -21.40
C PRO A 98 10.18 14.71 -20.08
N ASN A 99 10.32 15.42 -18.96
CA ASN A 99 10.50 14.82 -17.63
C ASN A 99 9.20 14.78 -16.81
N GLN A 100 8.13 15.43 -17.30
CA GLN A 100 6.94 15.72 -16.51
C GLN A 100 6.19 14.44 -16.10
N TYR A 101 6.12 13.45 -17.00
CA TYR A 101 5.52 12.16 -16.67
C TYR A 101 6.31 11.43 -15.57
N GLY A 102 7.65 11.44 -15.67
CA GLY A 102 8.53 10.86 -14.66
C GLY A 102 8.41 11.55 -13.30
N ASN A 103 8.25 12.88 -13.28
CA ASN A 103 7.99 13.59 -12.02
C ASN A 103 6.66 13.18 -11.38
N TYR A 104 5.61 12.92 -12.18
CA TYR A 104 4.34 12.41 -11.66
C TYR A 104 4.48 11.00 -11.07
N GLU A 105 5.27 10.14 -11.71
CA GLU A 105 5.66 8.82 -11.16
C GLU A 105 6.51 8.95 -9.88
N ALA A 106 7.26 10.03 -9.73
CA ALA A 106 8.02 10.34 -8.52
C ALA A 106 7.18 10.97 -7.40
N GLY A 107 5.91 11.32 -7.66
CA GLY A 107 4.98 11.86 -6.65
C GLY A 107 4.57 13.32 -6.86
N GLU A 108 5.07 14.01 -7.89
CA GLU A 108 4.58 15.36 -8.23
C GLU A 108 3.08 15.32 -8.55
N VAL A 109 2.31 16.26 -7.99
CA VAL A 109 0.87 16.33 -8.23
C VAL A 109 0.59 17.03 -9.56
N PRO A 110 -0.05 16.38 -10.55
CA PRO A 110 -0.35 17.00 -11.83
C PRO A 110 -1.31 18.19 -11.69
N SER A 111 -1.32 19.10 -12.66
CA SER A 111 -2.37 20.13 -12.76
C SER A 111 -3.74 19.47 -13.00
N ALA A 112 -4.85 20.17 -12.75
CA ALA A 112 -6.18 19.61 -13.01
C ALA A 112 -6.38 19.20 -14.49
N SER A 113 -5.85 19.98 -15.42
CA SER A 113 -5.86 19.67 -16.85
C SER A 113 -5.05 18.40 -17.16
N ASN A 114 -3.83 18.30 -16.64
CA ASN A 114 -2.96 17.15 -16.88
C ASN A 114 -3.52 15.89 -16.21
N ALA A 115 -4.11 16.01 -15.03
CA ALA A 115 -4.78 14.92 -14.34
C ALA A 115 -5.94 14.34 -15.16
N LYS A 116 -6.71 15.20 -15.85
CA LYS A 116 -7.77 14.77 -16.77
C LYS A 116 -7.21 14.00 -17.97
N ILE A 117 -6.12 14.50 -18.56
CA ILE A 117 -5.43 13.82 -19.68
C ILE A 117 -4.94 12.43 -19.24
N LEU A 118 -4.29 12.34 -18.08
CA LEU A 118 -3.82 11.07 -17.51
C LEU A 118 -4.98 10.07 -17.31
N ARG A 119 -6.11 10.53 -16.74
CA ARG A 119 -7.30 9.68 -16.54
C ARG A 119 -7.88 9.17 -17.85
N LEU A 120 -7.95 10.03 -18.88
CA LEU A 120 -8.42 9.66 -20.21
C LEU A 120 -7.45 8.68 -20.89
N ALA A 121 -6.15 8.90 -20.77
CA ALA A 121 -5.11 8.03 -21.31
C ALA A 121 -5.05 6.64 -20.65
N ASN A 122 -5.64 6.48 -19.46
CA ASN A 122 -5.74 5.16 -18.81
C ASN A 122 -6.71 4.21 -19.53
N ASP A 123 -7.65 4.74 -20.31
CA ASP A 123 -8.51 3.95 -21.20
C ASP A 123 -7.78 3.65 -22.53
N PRO A 124 -7.53 2.37 -22.88
CA PRO A 124 -6.78 2.02 -24.08
C PRO A 124 -7.44 2.50 -25.39
N THR A 125 -8.77 2.64 -25.42
CA THR A 125 -9.48 3.15 -26.61
C THR A 125 -9.13 4.61 -26.85
N THR A 126 -9.21 5.43 -25.80
CA THR A 126 -8.86 6.84 -25.84
C THR A 126 -7.36 7.02 -26.11
N PHE A 127 -6.51 6.21 -25.48
CA PHE A 127 -5.06 6.25 -25.72
C PHE A 127 -4.69 5.91 -27.15
N LEU A 128 -5.39 4.96 -27.79
CA LEU A 128 -5.20 4.66 -29.20
C LEU A 128 -5.50 5.86 -30.11
N GLY A 129 -6.52 6.65 -29.76
CA GLY A 129 -6.82 7.93 -30.43
C GLY A 129 -5.63 8.88 -30.37
N ILE A 130 -5.07 9.10 -29.17
CA ILE A 130 -3.89 9.94 -28.96
C ILE A 130 -2.70 9.45 -29.80
N VAL A 131 -2.45 8.14 -29.82
CA VAL A 131 -1.37 7.54 -30.62
C VAL A 131 -1.57 7.74 -32.12
N ARG A 132 -2.82 7.71 -32.61
CA ARG A 132 -3.16 7.98 -34.02
C ARG A 132 -2.89 9.43 -34.40
N ASP A 133 -3.23 10.37 -33.53
CA ASP A 133 -2.99 11.81 -33.76
C ASP A 133 -1.49 12.13 -33.82
N LYS A 134 -0.67 11.38 -33.09
CA LYS A 134 0.81 11.48 -33.07
C LYS A 134 1.53 10.67 -34.16
N ARG A 135 0.82 10.16 -35.17
CA ARG A 135 1.41 9.27 -36.20
C ARG A 135 2.64 9.87 -36.90
N GLU A 136 2.61 11.15 -37.24
CA GLU A 136 3.69 11.82 -37.98
C GLU A 136 4.94 12.06 -37.12
N GLU A 137 4.79 12.15 -35.80
CA GLU A 137 5.89 12.33 -34.84
C GLU A 137 6.59 10.99 -34.49
N LEU A 138 5.98 9.86 -34.86
CA LEU A 138 6.47 8.53 -34.54
C LEU A 138 7.10 7.86 -35.77
N ARG A 139 8.14 7.06 -35.54
CA ARG A 139 8.68 6.19 -36.59
C ARG A 139 7.62 5.18 -37.03
N PRO A 140 7.47 4.86 -38.33
CA PRO A 140 6.44 3.93 -38.80
C PRO A 140 6.44 2.58 -38.08
N THR A 141 7.61 2.03 -37.80
CA THR A 141 7.77 0.76 -37.07
C THR A 141 7.36 0.85 -35.59
N GLU A 142 7.59 2.01 -34.97
CA GLU A 142 7.24 2.25 -33.56
C GLU A 142 5.73 2.40 -33.41
N TYR A 143 5.11 3.17 -34.31
CA TYR A 143 3.66 3.32 -34.39
C TYR A 143 2.96 1.97 -34.56
N GLU A 144 3.34 1.16 -35.56
CA GLU A 144 2.66 -0.12 -35.81
C GLU A 144 2.81 -1.10 -34.64
N LYS A 145 3.95 -1.10 -33.94
CA LYS A 145 4.14 -1.91 -32.74
C LYS A 145 3.21 -1.47 -31.62
N LEU A 146 3.16 -0.18 -31.33
CA LEU A 146 2.32 0.36 -30.26
C LEU A 146 0.83 0.16 -30.57
N ARG A 147 0.41 0.42 -31.81
CA ARG A 147 -0.96 0.19 -32.27
C ARG A 147 -1.38 -1.26 -32.09
N ARG A 148 -0.59 -2.22 -32.58
CA ARG A 148 -0.88 -3.65 -32.42
C ARG A 148 -0.94 -4.09 -30.96
N HIS A 149 -0.07 -3.53 -30.11
CA HIS A 149 -0.09 -3.81 -28.68
C HIS A 149 -1.38 -3.31 -28.02
N ILE A 150 -1.81 -2.08 -28.34
CA ILE A 150 -3.06 -1.51 -27.80
C ILE A 150 -4.28 -2.27 -28.34
N ASP A 151 -4.31 -2.62 -29.63
CA ASP A 151 -5.39 -3.43 -30.22
C ASP A 151 -5.52 -4.78 -29.49
N ALA A 152 -4.40 -5.44 -29.17
CA ALA A 152 -4.41 -6.68 -28.38
C ALA A 152 -4.92 -6.49 -26.94
N LEU A 153 -4.63 -5.34 -26.30
CA LEU A 153 -5.18 -5.00 -24.98
C LEU A 153 -6.70 -4.81 -25.02
N LEU A 154 -7.23 -4.24 -26.10
CA LEU A 154 -8.67 -4.07 -26.31
C LEU A 154 -9.36 -5.41 -26.56
N ASP A 155 -8.77 -6.27 -27.39
CA ASP A 155 -9.27 -7.62 -27.65
C ASP A 155 -9.32 -8.46 -26.36
N ALA A 156 -8.29 -8.35 -25.51
CA ALA A 156 -8.23 -9.04 -24.22
C ALA A 156 -9.30 -8.57 -23.21
N GLN A 157 -9.81 -7.34 -23.34
CA GLN A 157 -10.89 -6.80 -22.52
C GLN A 157 -12.29 -7.17 -23.04
N THR A 158 -12.39 -7.83 -24.19
CA THR A 158 -13.69 -8.21 -24.74
C THR A 158 -14.23 -9.43 -23.99
N PRO A 159 -15.46 -9.37 -23.41
CA PRO A 159 -16.03 -10.50 -22.67
C PRO A 159 -16.12 -11.73 -23.56
N ARG A 160 -15.43 -12.81 -23.17
CA ARG A 160 -15.52 -14.08 -23.89
C ARG A 160 -16.76 -14.83 -23.41
N ARG A 161 -17.55 -15.36 -24.35
CA ARG A 161 -18.64 -16.26 -24.01
C ARG A 161 -18.13 -17.69 -23.98
N VAL A 162 -18.26 -18.37 -22.85
CA VAL A 162 -18.02 -19.81 -22.71
C VAL A 162 -19.34 -20.47 -22.35
N ALA A 163 -19.78 -21.44 -23.16
CA ALA A 163 -21.06 -22.13 -22.99
C ALA A 163 -22.28 -21.18 -22.81
N GLY A 164 -22.30 -20.04 -23.51
CA GLY A 164 -23.38 -19.06 -23.44
C GLY A 164 -23.33 -18.09 -22.25
N LEU A 165 -22.43 -18.31 -21.29
CA LEU A 165 -22.20 -17.41 -20.16
C LEU A 165 -21.12 -16.38 -20.51
N ALA A 166 -21.39 -15.12 -20.19
CA ALA A 166 -20.36 -14.08 -20.26
C ALA A 166 -19.30 -14.35 -19.19
N VAL A 167 -18.10 -14.70 -19.61
CA VAL A 167 -16.93 -14.75 -18.74
C VAL A 167 -16.36 -13.34 -18.72
N ALA A 168 -16.36 -12.72 -17.53
CA ALA A 168 -15.69 -11.45 -17.35
C ALA A 168 -14.24 -11.59 -17.83
N PRO A 169 -13.71 -10.64 -18.61
CA PRO A 169 -12.31 -10.65 -19.00
C PRO A 169 -11.44 -10.84 -17.75
N THR A 170 -10.36 -11.61 -17.84
CA THR A 170 -9.41 -11.84 -16.74
C THR A 170 -8.82 -10.53 -16.18
N PHE A 171 -8.94 -9.43 -16.93
CA PHE A 171 -8.48 -8.08 -16.59
C PHE A 171 -9.61 -7.11 -16.22
N SER A 172 -10.86 -7.57 -16.06
CA SER A 172 -12.06 -6.73 -15.91
C SER A 172 -12.41 -6.33 -14.48
N VAL A 173 -11.64 -6.71 -13.47
CA VAL A 173 -11.84 -6.13 -12.14
C VAL A 173 -11.10 -4.80 -12.14
N ALA A 174 -11.84 -3.69 -12.28
CA ALA A 174 -11.29 -2.37 -12.05
C ALA A 174 -10.58 -2.40 -10.69
N GLU A 175 -9.25 -2.25 -10.71
CA GLU A 175 -8.48 -2.22 -9.48
C GLU A 175 -9.03 -1.09 -8.61
N PRO A 176 -9.35 -1.35 -7.33
CA PRO A 176 -9.94 -0.33 -6.49
C PRO A 176 -8.97 0.85 -6.37
N ASP A 177 -9.50 2.06 -6.57
CA ASP A 177 -8.68 3.27 -6.46
C ASP A 177 -8.03 3.35 -5.07
N PRO A 178 -6.74 3.73 -4.99
CA PRO A 178 -6.09 3.94 -3.72
C PRO A 178 -6.80 5.03 -2.91
N ASP A 179 -7.01 4.75 -1.63
CA ASP A 179 -7.71 5.64 -0.72
C ASP A 179 -7.13 5.53 0.69
N GLN A 180 -7.71 6.29 1.64
CA GLN A 180 -7.29 6.24 3.03
C GLN A 180 -7.43 4.85 3.69
N TYR A 181 -8.18 3.92 3.09
CA TYR A 181 -8.38 2.56 3.60
C TYR A 181 -7.51 1.52 2.91
N THR A 182 -6.83 1.84 1.80
CA THR A 182 -5.75 1.02 1.23
C THR A 182 -4.37 1.54 1.64
N GLY A 183 -4.30 2.63 2.41
CA GLY A 183 -3.05 3.29 2.72
C GLY A 183 -2.39 3.85 1.47
N TYR A 184 -3.19 4.37 0.54
CA TYR A 184 -2.75 5.07 -0.68
C TYR A 184 -1.86 4.27 -1.64
N VAL A 185 -1.97 2.94 -1.63
CA VAL A 185 -1.38 2.05 -2.65
C VAL A 185 -2.47 1.24 -3.34
N VAL A 186 -2.16 0.72 -4.52
CA VAL A 186 -3.05 -0.23 -5.20
C VAL A 186 -2.91 -1.59 -4.51
N PRO A 187 -4.00 -2.23 -4.05
CA PRO A 187 -3.90 -3.52 -3.39
C PRO A 187 -3.16 -4.55 -4.25
N SER A 188 -2.18 -5.21 -3.64
CA SER A 188 -1.32 -6.19 -4.32
C SER A 188 -1.53 -7.58 -3.72
N PRO A 189 -2.25 -8.48 -4.43
CA PRO A 189 -2.38 -9.87 -4.02
C PRO A 189 -1.03 -10.59 -3.87
N GLU A 190 -0.06 -10.25 -4.72
CA GLU A 190 1.30 -10.80 -4.65
C GLU A 190 2.01 -10.38 -3.36
N LYS A 191 2.06 -9.08 -3.04
CA LYS A 191 2.68 -8.63 -1.77
C LYS A 191 1.97 -9.20 -0.55
N PHE A 192 0.64 -9.31 -0.58
CA PHE A 192 -0.11 -9.98 0.48
C PHE A 192 0.32 -11.45 0.65
N ALA A 193 0.36 -12.20 -0.45
CA ALA A 193 0.75 -13.61 -0.43
C ALA A 193 2.19 -13.79 0.07
N GLU A 194 3.16 -13.02 -0.45
CA GLU A 194 4.55 -13.12 -0.01
C GLU A 194 4.73 -12.71 1.46
N LEU A 195 3.94 -11.76 1.97
CA LEU A 195 3.99 -11.37 3.38
C LEU A 195 3.41 -12.47 4.30
N VAL A 196 2.35 -13.13 3.86
CA VAL A 196 1.79 -14.29 4.55
C VAL A 196 2.79 -15.45 4.58
N LEU A 197 3.42 -15.76 3.44
CA LEU A 197 4.46 -16.78 3.34
C LEU A 197 5.67 -16.44 4.22
N TYR A 198 6.04 -15.16 4.30
CA TYR A 198 7.14 -14.71 5.13
C TYR A 198 6.90 -15.09 6.60
N PHE A 199 5.73 -14.76 7.14
CA PHE A 199 5.44 -15.08 8.55
C PHE A 199 5.30 -16.58 8.80
N PHE A 200 4.63 -17.34 7.93
CA PHE A 200 4.55 -18.79 8.07
C PHE A 200 5.90 -19.50 7.91
N GLY A 201 6.83 -18.92 7.16
CA GLY A 201 8.20 -19.45 6.99
C GLY A 201 9.16 -19.12 8.13
N HIS A 202 8.86 -18.10 8.96
CA HIS A 202 9.78 -17.63 10.01
C HIS A 202 9.24 -17.80 11.44
N LEU A 203 7.96 -18.12 11.61
CA LEU A 203 7.33 -18.29 12.92
C LEU A 203 6.73 -19.69 13.07
N ASP A 204 7.26 -20.45 14.02
CA ASP A 204 6.63 -21.67 14.50
C ASP A 204 5.33 -21.35 15.26
N ASN A 205 4.39 -22.30 15.24
CA ASN A 205 3.11 -22.19 15.95
C ASN A 205 2.32 -20.90 15.60
N LEU A 206 2.43 -20.43 14.35
CA LEU A 206 1.69 -19.29 13.86
C LEU A 206 0.25 -19.68 13.49
N PHE A 207 -0.71 -19.18 14.26
CA PHE A 207 -2.13 -19.33 13.96
C PHE A 207 -2.71 -18.09 13.29
N LYS A 208 -3.87 -18.27 12.66
CA LYS A 208 -4.60 -17.24 11.92
C LYS A 208 -4.69 -15.90 12.66
N VAL A 209 -5.17 -15.89 13.91
CA VAL A 209 -5.36 -14.63 14.67
C VAL A 209 -4.05 -13.84 14.77
N LYS A 210 -2.95 -14.51 15.10
CA LYS A 210 -1.62 -13.89 15.22
C LYS A 210 -1.13 -13.37 13.87
N LEU A 211 -1.27 -14.16 12.80
CA LEU A 211 -0.94 -13.72 11.44
C LEU A 211 -1.66 -12.41 11.09
N LEU A 212 -2.98 -12.34 11.27
CA LEU A 212 -3.75 -11.16 10.89
C LEU A 212 -3.30 -9.88 11.62
N LYS A 213 -2.82 -9.99 12.86
CA LYS A 213 -2.21 -8.86 13.59
C LYS A 213 -0.89 -8.43 12.99
N LEU A 214 -0.01 -9.38 12.68
CA LEU A 214 1.28 -9.07 12.08
C LEU A 214 1.11 -8.36 10.72
N LEU A 215 0.13 -8.79 9.91
CA LEU A 215 -0.22 -8.12 8.65
C LEU A 215 -0.67 -6.67 8.88
N PHE A 216 -1.60 -6.44 9.82
CA PHE A 216 -2.06 -5.11 10.20
C PHE A 216 -0.89 -4.19 10.59
N TYR A 217 -0.01 -4.66 11.47
CA TYR A 217 1.12 -3.85 11.92
C TYR A 217 2.14 -3.58 10.82
N CYS A 218 2.37 -4.51 9.88
CA CYS A 218 3.22 -4.24 8.72
C CYS A 218 2.70 -3.09 7.86
N ASP A 219 1.43 -3.16 7.47
CA ASP A 219 0.84 -2.13 6.61
C ASP A 219 0.76 -0.77 7.32
N PHE A 220 0.24 -0.73 8.55
CA PHE A 220 0.06 0.52 9.28
C PHE A 220 1.40 1.14 9.71
N GLN A 221 2.41 0.33 10.04
CA GLN A 221 3.73 0.86 10.37
C GLN A 221 4.44 1.41 9.14
N HIS A 222 4.34 0.75 7.99
CA HIS A 222 4.92 1.29 6.75
C HIS A 222 4.22 2.60 6.36
N TYR A 223 2.91 2.65 6.49
CA TYR A 223 2.15 3.88 6.27
C TYR A 223 2.57 5.01 7.22
N ARG A 224 2.72 4.72 8.52
CA ARG A 224 3.16 5.71 9.52
C ARG A 224 4.51 6.34 9.17
N LEU A 225 5.41 5.57 8.56
CA LEU A 225 6.78 5.99 8.27
C LEU A 225 6.94 6.62 6.90
N PHE A 226 6.14 6.22 5.91
CA PHE A 226 6.34 6.55 4.49
C PHE A 226 5.07 7.05 3.77
N GLY A 227 3.95 7.19 4.48
CA GLY A 227 2.67 7.66 3.94
C GLY A 227 2.00 6.68 2.97
N ARG A 228 2.48 5.43 2.88
CA ARG A 228 1.97 4.38 1.99
C ARG A 228 1.99 3.00 2.66
N ALA A 229 1.00 2.14 2.45
CA ALA A 229 0.98 0.77 2.99
C ALA A 229 1.91 -0.18 2.21
N ILE A 230 2.05 -1.44 2.65
CA ILE A 230 2.84 -2.48 1.95
C ILE A 230 1.96 -3.21 0.94
N THR A 231 0.85 -3.78 1.40
CA THR A 231 0.00 -4.69 0.63
C THR A 231 -1.24 -3.99 0.06
N GLY A 232 -1.62 -2.84 0.60
CA GLY A 232 -2.83 -2.12 0.24
C GLY A 232 -4.12 -2.72 0.81
N GLN A 233 -4.02 -3.66 1.73
CA GLN A 233 -5.20 -4.32 2.28
C GLN A 233 -6.06 -3.34 3.08
N ARG A 234 -7.37 -3.47 2.89
CA ARG A 234 -8.37 -2.79 3.73
C ARG A 234 -8.51 -3.56 5.03
N TYR A 235 -8.62 -2.85 6.15
CA TYR A 235 -8.78 -3.47 7.47
C TYR A 235 -10.13 -3.09 8.09
N ARG A 236 -10.68 -3.99 8.91
CA ARG A 236 -11.85 -3.72 9.76
C ARG A 236 -11.57 -4.09 11.20
N ALA A 237 -12.17 -3.36 12.13
CA ALA A 237 -12.15 -3.73 13.54
C ALA A 237 -13.21 -4.82 13.79
N ILE A 238 -12.81 -5.97 14.32
CA ILE A 238 -13.75 -7.01 14.79
C ILE A 238 -13.47 -7.33 16.26
N GLN A 239 -14.27 -8.21 16.86
CA GLN A 239 -14.17 -8.55 18.29
C GLN A 239 -12.75 -8.92 18.75
N HIS A 240 -11.97 -9.61 17.90
CA HIS A 240 -10.60 -10.02 18.20
C HIS A 240 -9.53 -9.05 17.66
N GLY A 241 -9.88 -7.78 17.43
CA GLY A 241 -8.99 -6.72 16.97
C GLY A 241 -9.10 -6.41 15.46
N PRO A 242 -8.18 -5.59 14.89
CA PRO A 242 -8.14 -5.30 13.47
C PRO A 242 -7.78 -6.54 12.63
N VAL A 243 -8.45 -6.72 11.50
CA VAL A 243 -8.19 -7.80 10.53
C VAL A 243 -8.30 -7.30 9.09
N PRO A 244 -7.51 -7.83 8.14
CA PRO A 244 -7.72 -7.57 6.72
C PRO A 244 -9.15 -7.96 6.31
N GLN A 245 -9.82 -7.18 5.47
CA GLN A 245 -11.07 -7.60 4.87
C GLN A 245 -10.83 -8.84 3.99
N GLU A 246 -11.81 -9.73 3.87
CA GLU A 246 -11.71 -10.92 2.99
C GLU A 246 -10.50 -11.86 3.25
N TYR A 247 -9.85 -11.78 4.43
CA TYR A 247 -8.68 -12.61 4.72
C TYR A 247 -8.94 -14.11 4.51
N GLY A 248 -10.16 -14.59 4.79
CA GLY A 248 -10.53 -15.99 4.64
C GLY A 248 -10.49 -16.44 3.18
N GLN A 249 -11.07 -15.65 2.28
CA GLN A 249 -11.05 -15.90 0.85
C GLN A 249 -9.60 -15.90 0.32
N ARG A 250 -8.80 -14.89 0.70
CA ARG A 250 -7.40 -14.80 0.23
C ARG A 250 -6.55 -15.96 0.72
N LEU A 251 -6.68 -16.38 1.98
CA LEU A 251 -5.97 -17.56 2.47
C LEU A 251 -6.41 -18.84 1.75
N GLN A 252 -7.70 -18.97 1.41
CA GLN A 252 -8.21 -20.10 0.63
C GLN A 252 -7.68 -20.10 -0.81
N GLU A 253 -7.62 -18.94 -1.47
CA GLU A 253 -7.01 -18.78 -2.80
C GLU A 253 -5.53 -19.21 -2.77
N MET A 254 -4.79 -18.83 -1.73
CA MET A 254 -3.40 -19.27 -1.55
C MET A 254 -3.28 -20.79 -1.37
N VAL A 255 -4.24 -21.45 -0.73
CA VAL A 255 -4.27 -22.92 -0.64
C VAL A 255 -4.54 -23.55 -2.02
N GLN A 256 -5.47 -22.98 -2.79
CA GLN A 256 -5.80 -23.46 -4.14
C GLN A 256 -4.63 -23.29 -5.14
N GLN A 257 -3.77 -22.30 -4.90
CA GLN A 257 -2.57 -22.02 -5.70
C GLN A 257 -1.31 -22.76 -5.18
N ASP A 258 -1.48 -23.73 -4.26
CA ASP A 258 -0.38 -24.48 -3.65
C ASP A 258 0.69 -23.60 -2.98
N LEU A 259 0.32 -22.39 -2.52
CA LEU A 259 1.20 -21.51 -1.73
C LEU A 259 1.13 -21.85 -0.23
N LEU A 260 -0.03 -22.33 0.23
CA LEU A 260 -0.25 -22.78 1.59
C LEU A 260 -0.78 -24.21 1.61
N GLN A 261 -0.27 -25.02 2.52
CA GLN A 261 -0.89 -26.28 2.89
C GLN A 261 -1.76 -26.08 4.14
N ALA A 262 -3.06 -26.37 4.03
CA ALA A 262 -3.97 -26.36 5.17
C ALA A 262 -4.11 -27.77 5.76
N SER A 263 -4.03 -27.91 7.08
CA SER A 263 -4.21 -29.18 7.79
C SER A 263 -4.78 -28.96 9.19
N PHE A 264 -5.27 -30.01 9.83
CA PHE A 264 -5.67 -29.96 11.24
C PHE A 264 -4.45 -30.14 12.14
N HIS A 265 -4.42 -29.38 13.24
CA HIS A 265 -3.37 -29.51 14.23
C HIS A 265 -3.40 -30.89 14.87
N SER A 266 -2.25 -31.57 14.93
CA SER A 266 -2.16 -32.98 15.37
C SER A 266 -2.49 -33.18 16.86
N SER A 267 -2.14 -32.22 17.73
CA SER A 267 -2.37 -32.31 19.18
C SER A 267 -3.42 -31.34 19.75
N LEU A 268 -3.69 -30.20 19.11
CA LEU A 268 -4.70 -29.23 19.54
C LEU A 268 -6.01 -29.54 18.80
N VAL A 269 -6.77 -30.49 19.34
CA VAL A 269 -7.94 -31.05 18.65
C VAL A 269 -9.12 -30.07 18.60
N GLN A 270 -9.21 -29.14 19.55
CA GLN A 270 -10.30 -28.16 19.63
C GLN A 270 -9.82 -26.74 19.96
N SER A 271 -10.38 -25.78 19.23
CA SER A 271 -10.35 -24.34 19.49
C SER A 271 -11.20 -23.99 20.73
N SER A 272 -11.12 -22.74 21.19
CA SER A 272 -11.94 -22.20 22.28
C SER A 272 -13.46 -22.31 22.03
N ASP A 273 -13.88 -22.50 20.78
CA ASP A 273 -15.26 -22.71 20.35
C ASP A 273 -15.60 -24.18 20.02
N GLY A 274 -14.70 -25.13 20.30
CA GLY A 274 -14.89 -26.55 20.03
C GLY A 274 -14.60 -27.00 18.59
N SER A 275 -14.22 -26.08 17.68
CA SER A 275 -13.91 -26.42 16.29
C SER A 275 -12.47 -26.98 16.12
N PRO A 276 -12.21 -27.84 15.12
CA PRO A 276 -10.85 -28.31 14.84
C PRO A 276 -9.88 -27.16 14.53
N VAL A 277 -8.68 -27.21 15.10
CA VAL A 277 -7.68 -26.15 14.90
C VAL A 277 -7.04 -26.29 13.52
N LEU A 278 -7.42 -25.40 12.61
CA LEU A 278 -6.81 -25.30 11.28
C LEU A 278 -5.45 -24.60 11.37
N VAL A 279 -4.42 -25.25 10.84
CA VAL A 279 -3.08 -24.69 10.67
C VAL A 279 -2.72 -24.59 9.19
N HIS A 280 -1.90 -23.59 8.87
CA HIS A 280 -1.34 -23.42 7.53
C HIS A 280 0.17 -23.53 7.62
N LYS A 281 0.77 -24.08 6.56
CA LYS A 281 2.22 -24.08 6.34
C LYS A 281 2.53 -23.49 4.98
N ALA A 282 3.56 -22.65 4.91
CA ALA A 282 4.09 -22.18 3.64
C ALA A 282 4.69 -23.38 2.87
N THR A 283 4.34 -23.51 1.59
CA THR A 283 4.88 -24.57 0.72
C THR A 283 6.25 -24.20 0.14
N ARG A 284 6.60 -22.91 0.18
CA ARG A 284 7.87 -22.35 -0.26
C ARG A 284 8.26 -21.14 0.58
N ALA A 285 9.53 -20.73 0.48
CA ALA A 285 9.98 -19.46 1.02
C ALA A 285 9.30 -18.26 0.34
N ALA A 286 9.16 -17.17 1.08
CA ALA A 286 8.70 -15.89 0.55
C ALA A 286 9.74 -15.28 -0.39
N ARG A 287 9.27 -14.72 -1.50
CA ARG A 287 10.08 -13.94 -2.44
C ARG A 287 10.21 -12.52 -1.91
N LEU A 288 11.37 -12.16 -1.37
CA LEU A 288 11.58 -10.87 -0.72
C LEU A 288 11.82 -9.72 -1.71
N GLU A 289 12.12 -10.05 -2.97
CA GLU A 289 12.34 -9.14 -4.08
C GLU A 289 11.09 -8.38 -4.53
N VAL A 290 9.89 -8.86 -4.16
CA VAL A 290 8.63 -8.12 -4.44
C VAL A 290 8.46 -6.88 -3.56
N PHE A 291 9.17 -6.83 -2.43
CA PHE A 291 9.12 -5.73 -1.48
C PHE A 291 10.20 -4.71 -1.78
N THR A 292 9.97 -3.44 -1.45
CA THR A 292 11.03 -2.42 -1.44
C THR A 292 11.95 -2.60 -0.23
N ASP A 293 13.09 -1.88 -0.20
CA ASP A 293 13.97 -1.88 0.98
C ASP A 293 13.25 -1.39 2.25
N THR A 294 12.43 -0.35 2.12
CA THR A 294 11.67 0.21 3.25
C THR A 294 10.59 -0.75 3.75
N GLU A 295 9.93 -1.47 2.83
CA GLU A 295 8.95 -2.50 3.16
C GLU A 295 9.62 -3.67 3.88
N ARG A 296 10.75 -4.18 3.38
CA ARG A 296 11.52 -5.25 4.04
C ARG A 296 11.96 -4.85 5.45
N GLN A 297 12.45 -3.62 5.63
CA GLN A 297 12.83 -3.09 6.94
C GLN A 297 11.66 -3.11 7.93
N VAL A 298 10.46 -2.69 7.50
CA VAL A 298 9.26 -2.71 8.37
C VAL A 298 8.82 -4.14 8.67
N ILE A 299 8.82 -5.03 7.68
CA ILE A 299 8.47 -6.44 7.87
C ILE A 299 9.40 -7.08 8.91
N GLN A 300 10.71 -6.85 8.82
CA GLN A 300 11.70 -7.32 9.78
C GLN A 300 11.48 -6.71 11.17
N GLN A 301 11.24 -5.40 11.25
CA GLN A 301 10.95 -4.73 12.51
C GLN A 301 9.72 -5.35 13.21
N VAL A 302 8.62 -5.53 12.47
CA VAL A 302 7.39 -6.16 12.98
C VAL A 302 7.67 -7.59 13.44
N PHE A 303 8.39 -8.37 12.63
CA PHE A 303 8.80 -9.72 13.01
C PHE A 303 9.60 -9.74 14.32
N HIS A 304 10.63 -8.92 14.45
CA HIS A 304 11.47 -8.91 15.66
C HIS A 304 10.74 -8.44 16.90
N ARG A 305 9.88 -7.41 16.79
CA ARG A 305 9.19 -6.83 17.96
C ARG A 305 7.92 -7.58 18.37
N LEU A 306 7.17 -8.09 17.39
CA LEU A 306 5.84 -8.66 17.60
C LEU A 306 5.78 -10.16 17.33
N GLY A 307 6.70 -10.72 16.54
CA GLY A 307 6.69 -12.13 16.15
C GLY A 307 6.85 -13.11 17.31
N ARG A 308 7.53 -12.74 18.39
CA ARG A 308 7.69 -13.58 19.60
C ARG A 308 6.52 -13.48 20.58
N LYS A 309 5.64 -12.49 20.43
CA LYS A 309 4.47 -12.33 21.30
C LYS A 309 3.49 -13.48 21.10
N THR A 310 2.85 -13.91 22.17
CA THR A 310 1.77 -14.89 22.16
C THR A 310 0.52 -14.30 21.47
N ARG A 311 -0.43 -15.18 21.14
CA ARG A 311 -1.73 -14.74 20.60
C ARG A 311 -2.41 -13.73 21.53
N VAL A 312 -2.48 -14.02 22.83
CA VAL A 312 -3.18 -13.19 23.82
C VAL A 312 -2.50 -11.83 23.98
N GLU A 313 -1.17 -11.80 24.02
CA GLU A 313 -0.43 -10.53 24.07
C GLU A 313 -0.70 -9.65 22.85
N LEU A 314 -0.73 -10.22 21.64
CA LEU A 314 -1.03 -9.46 20.42
C LEU A 314 -2.49 -9.03 20.32
N GLU A 315 -3.42 -9.86 20.78
CA GLU A 315 -4.84 -9.52 20.83
C GLU A 315 -5.06 -8.33 21.76
N ASN A 316 -4.58 -8.42 23.01
CA ASN A 316 -4.64 -7.34 24.01
C ASN A 316 -3.98 -6.06 23.50
N LEU A 317 -2.79 -6.18 22.91
CA LEU A 317 -2.06 -5.07 22.33
C LEU A 317 -2.85 -4.39 21.21
N SER A 318 -3.47 -5.17 20.32
CA SER A 318 -4.28 -4.62 19.24
C SER A 318 -5.58 -3.95 19.71
N HIS A 319 -6.04 -4.26 20.93
CA HIS A 319 -7.20 -3.62 21.56
C HIS A 319 -6.85 -2.30 22.26
N THR A 320 -5.56 -1.99 22.47
CA THR A 320 -5.15 -0.67 22.95
C THR A 320 -5.07 0.37 21.83
N GLU A 321 -5.07 -0.08 20.56
CA GLU A 321 -4.98 0.81 19.41
C GLU A 321 -6.29 1.57 19.19
N ARG A 322 -6.19 2.89 19.00
CA ARG A 322 -7.34 3.77 18.69
C ARG A 322 -8.11 3.28 17.47
N ALA A 323 -7.39 2.76 16.49
CA ALA A 323 -7.91 2.09 15.30
C ALA A 323 -9.02 1.07 15.61
N TRP A 324 -8.82 0.26 16.66
CA TRP A 324 -9.79 -0.75 17.07
C TRP A 324 -10.87 -0.16 17.98
N GLN A 325 -10.46 0.62 18.98
CA GLN A 325 -11.37 1.17 20.01
C GLN A 325 -12.52 1.97 19.40
N GLU A 326 -12.23 2.81 18.41
CA GLU A 326 -13.22 3.67 17.77
C GLU A 326 -14.08 2.95 16.71
N ASN A 327 -13.61 1.82 16.16
CA ASN A 327 -14.27 1.16 15.03
C ASN A 327 -14.93 -0.18 15.38
N ASN A 328 -14.60 -0.80 16.52
CA ASN A 328 -15.05 -2.17 16.83
C ASN A 328 -16.57 -2.28 16.98
N ALA A 329 -17.23 -1.28 17.59
CA ALA A 329 -18.66 -1.31 17.88
C ALA A 329 -19.54 -1.48 16.62
N GLN A 330 -19.09 -0.95 15.48
CA GLN A 330 -19.79 -1.01 14.19
C GLN A 330 -19.15 -1.98 13.20
N HIS A 331 -18.10 -2.69 13.64
CA HIS A 331 -17.20 -3.43 12.76
C HIS A 331 -16.68 -2.59 11.58
N GLY A 332 -16.35 -1.32 11.85
CA GLY A 332 -16.02 -0.30 10.87
C GLY A 332 -14.69 -0.56 10.14
N ARG A 333 -14.56 0.07 8.96
CA ARG A 333 -13.31 0.11 8.19
C ARG A 333 -12.31 1.04 8.89
N ILE A 334 -11.04 0.64 8.92
CA ILE A 334 -10.00 1.39 9.61
C ILE A 334 -9.22 2.22 8.59
N SER A 335 -9.24 3.54 8.75
CA SER A 335 -8.47 4.48 7.92
C SER A 335 -7.01 4.52 8.37
N TYR A 336 -6.09 4.34 7.43
CA TYR A 336 -4.66 4.49 7.68
C TYR A 336 -4.31 5.92 8.09
N GLN A 337 -4.83 6.91 7.36
CA GLN A 337 -4.56 8.33 7.58
C GLN A 337 -5.03 8.78 8.98
N ALA A 338 -6.11 8.20 9.48
CA ALA A 338 -6.67 8.55 10.78
C ALA A 338 -5.99 7.85 11.97
N TYR A 339 -5.35 6.69 11.76
CA TYR A 339 -4.95 5.83 12.89
C TYR A 339 -3.50 5.37 12.91
N ALA A 340 -2.80 5.35 11.77
CA ALA A 340 -1.43 4.81 11.70
C ALA A 340 -0.43 5.62 12.54
N PHE A 341 -0.61 6.94 12.64
CA PHE A 341 0.28 7.82 13.40
C PHE A 341 0.15 7.67 14.93
N ASP A 342 -0.93 7.04 15.38
CA ASP A 342 -1.24 6.79 16.80
C ASP A 342 -0.86 5.38 17.26
N LEU A 343 -0.23 4.57 16.40
CA LEU A 343 0.18 3.22 16.74
C LEU A 343 1.03 3.19 18.02
N GLN A 344 0.54 2.49 19.04
CA GLN A 344 1.21 2.36 20.34
C GLN A 344 2.18 1.17 20.38
N SER A 345 1.85 0.11 19.64
CA SER A 345 2.55 -1.19 19.68
C SER A 345 3.97 -1.16 19.11
N LEU A 346 4.28 -0.15 18.31
CA LEU A 346 5.57 0.03 17.66
C LEU A 346 6.05 1.47 17.90
N PRO A 347 6.59 1.77 19.09
CA PRO A 347 7.14 3.08 19.39
C PRO A 347 8.23 3.44 18.37
N LEU A 348 8.18 4.66 17.88
CA LEU A 348 9.18 5.20 16.95
C LEU A 348 10.55 5.24 17.63
N GLY A 349 11.57 4.77 16.91
CA GLY A 349 12.96 4.84 17.35
C GLY A 349 13.40 3.91 18.48
N GLN A 350 12.68 2.81 18.67
CA GLN A 350 13.12 1.66 19.46
C GLN A 350 13.50 0.47 18.58
#